data_AF-A0A0R2JT05-F1
#
_entry.id   AF-A0A0R2JT05-F1
#
_cell.length_a   1.000
_cell.length_b   1.000
_cell.length_c   1.000
_cell.angle_alpha   90.00
_cell.angle_beta   90.00
_cell.angle_gamma   90.00
#
_symmetry.space_group_name_H-M   'P 1'
#
loop_
_entity.id
_entity.type
_entity.pdbx_description
1 polymer ?
#
loop_
_entity_poly.entity_id
_entity_poly.type
_entity_poly.pdbx_seq_one_letter_code
_entity_poly.pdbx_strand_id
1 'polypeptide(L)'
;MSTVEDIKTLYDDKATTDAKLKVIEALTTSRLKRLLKLDKATDIPSEFEDVVTEVTAARFARIGNEGMKSYQQEGLSMTFPDDDFTQYMDEINAYLNGDDYQKPKHGGYFFV
;
A
#
# COMPACT_ATOMS: atom_id res chain seq x y z
N MET A 1 -6.70 1.29 -17.81
CA MET A 1 -6.67 0.04 -17.04
C MET A 1 -8.07 -0.51 -17.00
N SER A 2 -8.23 -1.76 -17.42
CA SER A 2 -9.48 -2.50 -17.25
C SER A 2 -9.38 -3.28 -15.95
N THR A 3 -10.34 -3.11 -15.04
CA THR A 3 -10.35 -3.81 -13.74
C THR A 3 -10.21 -5.32 -13.89
N VAL A 4 -10.77 -5.89 -14.96
CA VAL A 4 -10.68 -7.34 -15.23
C VAL A 4 -9.28 -7.74 -15.66
N GLU A 5 -8.57 -6.92 -16.43
CA GLU A 5 -7.20 -7.17 -16.86
C GLU A 5 -6.21 -7.05 -15.70
N ASP A 6 -6.42 -6.05 -14.84
CA ASP A 6 -5.63 -5.85 -13.63
C ASP A 6 -5.73 -7.07 -12.72
N ILE A 7 -6.95 -7.53 -12.42
CA ILE A 7 -7.19 -8.74 -11.61
C ILE A 7 -6.51 -9.94 -12.26
N LYS A 8 -6.70 -10.17 -13.58
CA LYS A 8 -6.02 -11.29 -14.27
C LYS A 8 -4.51 -11.23 -14.11
N THR A 9 -3.91 -10.04 -14.24
CA THR A 9 -2.46 -9.85 -14.10
C THR A 9 -1.99 -10.22 -12.69
N LEU A 10 -2.74 -9.86 -11.64
CA LEU A 10 -2.37 -10.14 -10.26
C LEU A 10 -2.32 -11.64 -9.95
N TYR A 11 -3.30 -12.42 -10.42
CA TYR A 11 -3.40 -13.87 -10.16
C TYR A 11 -2.84 -14.76 -11.27
N ASP A 12 -2.32 -14.21 -12.36
CA ASP A 12 -1.64 -15.02 -13.36
C ASP A 12 -0.27 -15.44 -12.83
N ASP A 13 -0.07 -16.75 -12.69
CA ASP A 13 1.21 -17.35 -12.28
C ASP A 13 2.33 -17.08 -13.30
N LYS A 14 1.98 -16.79 -14.56
CA LYS A 14 2.93 -16.46 -15.63
C LYS A 14 3.23 -14.98 -15.73
N ALA A 15 2.47 -14.11 -15.06
CA ALA A 15 2.74 -12.69 -15.05
C ALA A 15 4.03 -12.40 -14.27
N THR A 16 4.86 -11.50 -14.82
CA THR A 16 6.13 -11.12 -14.19
C THR A 16 5.86 -10.35 -12.90
N THR A 17 6.83 -10.40 -11.97
CA THR A 17 6.81 -9.59 -10.75
C THR A 17 6.57 -8.11 -11.05
N ASP A 18 7.28 -7.56 -12.04
CA ASP A 18 7.12 -6.17 -12.47
C ASP A 18 5.70 -5.85 -12.95
N ALA A 19 5.05 -6.77 -13.67
CA ALA A 19 3.68 -6.57 -14.14
C ALA A 19 2.70 -6.50 -12.96
N LYS A 20 2.87 -7.38 -11.97
CA LYS A 20 2.06 -7.37 -10.74
C LYS A 20 2.31 -6.10 -9.93
N LEU A 21 3.58 -5.74 -9.71
CA LEU A 21 3.96 -4.54 -8.96
C LEU A 21 3.39 -3.28 -9.59
N LYS A 22 3.45 -3.12 -10.92
CA LYS A 22 2.85 -1.97 -11.62
C LYS A 22 1.35 -1.83 -11.38
N VAL A 23 0.61 -2.95 -11.37
CA VAL A 23 -0.83 -2.92 -11.08
C VAL A 23 -1.07 -2.49 -9.63
N ILE A 24 -0.34 -3.08 -8.68
CA ILE A 24 -0.49 -2.77 -7.25
C ILE A 24 -0.11 -1.33 -6.96
N GLU A 25 1.01 -0.86 -7.49
CA GLU A 25 1.51 0.50 -7.34
C GLU A 25 0.50 1.50 -7.90
N ALA A 26 -0.05 1.25 -9.10
CA ALA A 26 -1.06 2.12 -9.70
C ALA A 26 -2.34 2.23 -8.84
N LEU A 27 -2.80 1.09 -8.30
CA LEU A 27 -3.97 1.05 -7.41
C LEU A 27 -3.69 1.74 -6.07
N THR A 28 -2.49 1.54 -5.52
CA THR A 28 -2.01 2.14 -4.26
C THR A 28 -1.90 3.66 -4.40
N THR A 29 -1.23 4.13 -5.44
CA THR A 29 -1.12 5.54 -5.83
C THR A 29 -2.51 6.16 -6.00
N SER A 30 -3.40 5.49 -6.74
CA SER A 30 -4.76 5.98 -6.94
C SER A 30 -5.56 6.08 -5.65
N ARG A 31 -5.36 5.16 -4.69
CA ARG A 31 -5.99 5.20 -3.37
C ARG A 31 -5.44 6.35 -2.53
N LEU A 32 -4.12 6.52 -2.50
CA LEU A 32 -3.47 7.59 -1.75
C LEU A 32 -3.86 8.97 -2.29
N LYS A 33 -3.89 9.17 -3.61
CA LYS A 33 -4.41 10.40 -4.23
C LYS A 33 -5.83 10.75 -3.77
N ARG A 34 -6.71 9.75 -3.64
CA ARG A 34 -8.07 9.96 -3.10
C ARG A 34 -8.07 10.37 -1.63
N LEU A 35 -7.20 9.77 -0.82
CA LEU A 35 -7.07 10.13 0.60
C LEU A 35 -6.53 11.55 0.77
N LEU A 36 -5.54 11.94 -0.03
CA LEU A 36 -4.96 13.28 -0.09
C LEU A 36 -5.84 14.31 -0.80
N LYS A 37 -7.04 13.93 -1.26
CA LYS A 37 -7.97 14.78 -2.03
C LYS A 37 -7.32 15.46 -3.24
N LEU A 38 -6.35 14.79 -3.86
CA LEU A 38 -5.64 15.28 -5.03
C LEU A 38 -6.47 15.03 -6.30
N ASP A 39 -6.38 15.97 -7.23
CA ASP A 39 -6.90 15.77 -8.57
C ASP A 39 -6.15 14.64 -9.28
N LYS A 40 -6.81 14.00 -10.25
CA LYS A 40 -6.22 12.89 -11.00
C LYS A 40 -4.90 13.26 -11.72
N ALA A 41 -4.78 14.52 -12.12
CA ALA A 41 -3.62 15.07 -12.81
C ALA A 41 -2.48 15.51 -11.87
N THR A 42 -2.73 15.55 -10.56
CA THR A 42 -1.74 15.97 -9.56
C THR A 42 -0.94 14.76 -9.13
N ASP A 43 0.39 14.91 -9.10
CA ASP A 43 1.29 13.88 -8.60
C ASP A 43 1.25 13.80 -7.07
N ILE A 44 1.65 12.63 -6.55
CA ILE A 44 1.76 12.43 -5.10
C ILE A 44 2.94 13.28 -4.60
N PRO A 45 2.80 14.02 -3.48
CA PRO A 45 3.91 14.74 -2.88
C PRO A 45 5.06 13.79 -2.52
N SER A 46 6.30 14.25 -2.66
CA SER A 46 7.50 13.45 -2.40
C SER A 46 7.56 12.86 -0.98
N GLU A 47 6.90 13.54 -0.03
CA GLU A 47 6.77 13.15 1.38
C GLU A 47 5.99 11.85 1.57
N PHE A 48 5.26 11.39 0.54
CA PHE A 48 4.47 10.15 0.57
C PHE A 48 5.00 9.06 -0.36
N GLU A 49 6.17 9.24 -0.99
CA GLU A 49 6.78 8.20 -1.85
C GLU A 49 7.14 6.93 -1.07
N ASP A 50 7.57 7.06 0.18
CA ASP A 50 7.83 5.94 1.09
C ASP A 50 6.54 5.20 1.42
N VAL A 51 5.45 5.92 1.71
CA VAL A 51 4.11 5.34 1.95
C VAL A 51 3.65 4.51 0.76
N VAL A 52 3.80 5.01 -0.48
CA VAL A 52 3.45 4.25 -1.69
C VAL A 52 4.28 2.97 -1.78
N THR A 53 5.58 3.06 -1.51
CA THR A 53 6.51 1.92 -1.58
C THR A 53 6.16 0.86 -0.54
N GLU A 54 5.98 1.26 0.73
CA GLU A 54 5.68 0.36 1.84
C GLU A 54 4.32 -0.32 1.67
N VAL A 55 3.28 0.41 1.28
CA VAL A 55 1.95 -0.16 1.04
C VAL A 55 1.96 -1.09 -0.18
N THR A 56 2.69 -0.75 -1.24
CA THR A 56 2.82 -1.61 -2.43
C THR A 56 3.51 -2.92 -2.08
N ALA A 57 4.59 -2.88 -1.29
CA ALA A 57 5.28 -4.07 -0.81
C ALA A 57 4.38 -4.95 0.07
N ALA A 58 3.66 -4.35 1.03
CA ALA A 58 2.74 -5.06 1.91
C ALA A 58 1.59 -5.74 1.14
N ARG A 59 1.03 -5.04 0.14
CA ARG A 59 -0.02 -5.59 -0.74
C ARG A 59 0.50 -6.73 -1.61
N PHE A 60 1.69 -6.59 -2.17
CA PHE A 60 2.33 -7.65 -2.96
C PHE A 60 2.56 -8.91 -2.11
N ALA A 61 3.05 -8.76 -0.88
CA ALA A 61 3.24 -9.88 0.05
C ALA A 61 1.91 -10.56 0.46
N ARG A 62 0.78 -9.85 0.36
CA ARG A 62 -0.55 -10.38 0.67
C ARG A 62 -1.18 -11.16 -0.50
N ILE A 63 -0.74 -10.93 -1.74
CA ILE A 63 -1.27 -11.65 -2.91
C ILE A 63 -1.03 -13.15 -2.75
N GLY A 64 -2.09 -13.94 -2.95
CA GLY A 64 -2.09 -15.39 -2.72
C GLY A 64 -2.44 -15.80 -1.29
N ASN A 65 -2.57 -14.85 -0.36
CA ASN A 65 -2.96 -15.07 1.05
C ASN A 65 -4.30 -14.39 1.41
N GLU A 66 -5.13 -14.07 0.41
CA GLU A 66 -6.36 -13.29 0.51
C GLU A 66 -7.49 -14.08 1.17
N GLY A 67 -7.51 -14.08 2.49
CA GLY A 67 -8.41 -14.89 3.30
C GLY A 67 -7.79 -15.30 4.62
N MET A 68 -6.47 -15.15 4.75
CA MET A 68 -5.75 -15.35 5.99
C MET A 68 -5.56 -14.00 6.68
N LYS A 69 -6.25 -13.79 7.81
CA LYS A 69 -6.02 -12.63 8.69
C LYS A 69 -4.62 -12.67 9.32
N SER A 70 -4.09 -13.87 9.46
CA SER A 70 -2.74 -14.16 9.90
C SER A 70 -2.18 -15.36 9.15
N TYR A 71 -0.94 -15.29 8.68
CA TYR A 71 -0.22 -16.44 8.12
C TYR A 71 0.88 -16.85 9.09
N GLN A 72 0.96 -18.15 9.41
CA GLN A 72 2.01 -18.73 10.24
C GLN A 72 2.77 -19.77 9.42
N GLN A 73 4.06 -19.53 9.17
CA GLN A 73 4.97 -20.50 8.56
C GLN A 73 6.28 -20.53 9.36
N GLU A 74 6.66 -21.71 9.84
CA GLU A 74 7.95 -21.98 10.52
C GLU A 74 8.33 -20.97 11.64
N GLY A 75 7.34 -20.49 12.42
CA GLY A 75 7.56 -19.57 13.54
C GLY A 75 7.44 -18.09 13.21
N LEU A 76 7.23 -17.72 11.94
CA LEU A 76 6.93 -16.33 11.52
C LEU A 76 5.42 -16.11 11.48
N SER A 77 4.91 -15.16 12.26
CA SER A 77 3.50 -14.76 12.25
C SER A 77 3.33 -13.41 11.55
N MET A 78 2.69 -13.39 10.38
CA MET A 78 2.34 -12.15 9.67
C MET A 78 0.89 -11.78 9.96
N THR A 79 0.64 -10.58 10.47
CA THR A 79 -0.72 -10.02 10.67
C THR A 79 -0.98 -8.95 9.62
N PHE A 80 -2.11 -9.08 8.91
CA PHE A 80 -2.47 -8.16 7.83
C PHE A 80 -3.55 -7.19 8.30
N PRO A 81 -3.32 -5.86 8.28
CA PRO A 81 -4.33 -4.88 8.67
C PRO A 81 -5.50 -4.85 7.67
N ASP A 82 -6.69 -4.46 8.16
CA ASP A 82 -7.91 -4.34 7.34
C ASP A 82 -7.84 -3.16 6.34
N ASP A 83 -7.12 -2.08 6.68
CA ASP A 83 -6.81 -0.97 5.75
C ASP A 83 -5.31 -0.64 5.85
N ASP A 84 -4.60 -0.81 4.73
CA ASP A 84 -3.15 -0.60 4.61
C ASP A 84 -2.71 0.85 4.84
N PHE A 85 -3.64 1.81 4.77
CA PHE A 85 -3.35 3.23 5.00
C PHE A 85 -3.55 3.69 6.44
N THR A 86 -4.11 2.85 7.32
CA THR A 86 -4.46 3.21 8.70
C THR A 86 -3.32 3.88 9.45
N GLN A 87 -2.10 3.33 9.35
CA GLN A 87 -0.93 3.84 10.05
C GLN A 87 -0.42 5.19 9.55
N TYR A 88 -0.83 5.62 8.35
CA TYR A 88 -0.42 6.89 7.74
C TYR A 88 -1.54 7.95 7.81
N MET A 89 -2.69 7.64 8.41
CA MET A 89 -3.83 8.56 8.44
C MET A 89 -3.51 9.86 9.18
N ASP A 90 -2.68 9.81 10.22
CA ASP A 90 -2.25 11.01 10.95
C ASP A 90 -1.42 11.94 10.05
N GLU A 91 -0.51 11.40 9.24
CA GLU A 91 0.29 12.16 8.26
C GLU A 91 -0.56 12.77 7.16
N ILE A 92 -1.48 11.97 6.62
CA ILE A 92 -2.42 12.39 5.59
C ILE A 92 -3.28 13.55 6.11
N ASN A 93 -3.77 13.46 7.36
CA ASN A 93 -4.57 14.50 7.97
C ASN A 93 -3.75 15.77 8.25
N ALA A 94 -2.52 15.64 8.77
CA ALA A 94 -1.62 16.77 8.98
C ALA A 94 -1.34 17.51 7.66
N TYR A 95 -1.02 16.76 6.60
CA TYR A 95 -0.83 17.31 5.26
C TYR A 95 -2.08 18.06 4.74
N LEU A 96 -3.27 17.48 4.93
CA LEU A 96 -4.54 18.11 4.52
C LEU A 96 -4.89 19.38 5.32
N ASN A 97 -4.48 19.45 6.58
CA ASN A 97 -4.71 20.61 7.44
C ASN A 97 -3.70 21.74 7.21
N GLY A 98 -2.62 21.48 6.46
CA GLY A 98 -1.50 22.40 6.32
C GLY A 98 -0.68 22.53 7.60
N ASP A 99 -0.77 21.54 8.50
CA ASP A 99 0.08 21.43 9.67
C ASP A 99 1.51 21.07 9.21
N ASP A 100 2.53 21.52 9.94
CA ASP A 100 3.92 21.15 9.65
C ASP A 100 4.02 19.61 9.61
N TYR A 101 4.31 19.06 8.43
CA TYR A 101 4.51 17.63 8.22
C TYR A 101 5.56 17.12 9.21
N GLN A 102 5.11 16.42 10.25
CA GLN A 102 5.98 15.72 11.17
C GLN A 102 5.98 14.27 10.74
N LYS A 103 7.02 13.87 9.99
CA LYS A 103 7.27 12.46 9.66
C LYS A 103 7.10 11.65 10.96
N PRO A 104 6.15 10.70 11.04
CA PRO A 104 5.95 9.95 12.24
C PRO A 104 7.21 9.18 12.53
N LYS A 105 7.54 9.09 13.81
CA LYS A 105 8.48 8.09 14.26
C LYS A 105 7.77 6.74 14.13
N HIS A 106 7.85 6.11 12.95
CA HIS A 106 7.31 4.77 12.75
C HIS A 106 7.89 3.87 13.84
N GLY A 107 7.01 3.42 14.75
CA GLY A 107 7.32 2.35 15.67
C GLY A 107 7.69 1.13 14.84
N GLY A 108 8.95 0.71 14.97
CA GLY A 108 9.53 -0.32 14.11
C GLY A 108 8.67 -1.57 14.03
N TYR A 109 8.64 -2.15 12.84
CA TYR A 109 8.16 -3.50 12.62
C TYR A 109 8.86 -4.45 13.61
N PHE A 110 8.13 -4.90 14.64
CA PHE A 110 8.60 -5.98 15.51
C PHE A 110 8.39 -7.29 14.75
N PHE A 111 9.47 -7.81 14.20
CA PHE A 111 9.58 -9.24 13.93
C PHE A 111 9.80 -9.91 15.29
N VAL A 112 8.83 -10.71 15.73
CA VAL A 112 8.99 -11.67 16.85
C VAL A 112 8.85 -13.06 16.26
#